data_AF-A0A1Q7ZUK5-F1
#
_entry.id   AF-A0A1Q7ZUK5-F1
#
_cell.length_a   1.000
_cell.length_b   1.000
_cell.length_c   1.000
_cell.angle_alpha   90.00
_cell.angle_beta   90.00
_cell.angle_gamma   90.00
#
_symmetry.space_group_name_H-M   'P 1'
#
loop_
_entity.id
_entity.type
_entity.pdbx_description
1 polymer ?
#
loop_
_entity_poly.entity_id
_entity_poly.type
_entity_poly.pdbx_seq_one_letter_code
_entity_poly.pdbx_strand_id
1 'polypeptide(L)'
;RWVRDVTPSPESITVREHHSFVQLPPPGYRPRIYDPRASFFGVDYLDYAAPLSEPIAKRFIARHRLEKTDPKAAVSEAVQPIVYYLDRGAPEPIRSALLEGARWWNQAFETAGYKNAFRVELMPEGADSMDLRYNVIQWVHRATRGWSYGAAVIDPRTGEIIKGHVTLGSLRVRQDFLIAESLLAPYEKGKPVSPKMQEMALARLRQLAAHEVGHTLGLMHNYSASTVNRSSVMDYPAPYVKLGADGTPDVTSAYATGIGEWDKVSIAFGYQDFAPGTNEEAALSKILLDAYRRGLRYLTDQDARPAGSSSSVAHLWDSGTNAIDELNRLMQVRRAALQRFGENNIREGAPLATLEDVLVPLYLVHRYQVEATSKLVGGMDYTFALRGDGQTATEIVAPAEQRRALAAVLATLKPDVLALPEPLLKMIPPRPPDYERGREHFKLHTRPVFDALAPAEAAAQHALQFLFNPERAARLVEFHALNAENPALEEVLETILAATWKTPHGEGSSGQIANVVDMVALYDLMALAANDHASDEVRAIARLELDELHGWLNAPLAGRQAISDQAHVS
;
A
#
# COMPACT_ATOMS: atom_id res chain seq x y z
N ARG A 1 -18.66 9.73 22.36
CA ARG A 1 -17.72 10.68 21.73
C ARG A 1 -18.03 10.83 20.24
N TRP A 2 -17.81 9.82 19.40
CA TRP A 2 -18.00 9.90 17.94
C TRP A 2 -19.41 10.24 17.42
N VAL A 3 -20.46 9.90 18.17
CA VAL A 3 -21.84 10.23 17.80
C VAL A 3 -22.05 11.76 17.71
N ARG A 4 -21.39 12.56 18.56
CA ARG A 4 -21.43 14.03 18.52
C ARG A 4 -20.96 14.61 17.19
N ASP A 5 -20.09 13.90 16.48
CA ASP A 5 -19.47 14.38 15.26
C ASP A 5 -20.40 14.20 14.04
N VAL A 6 -21.50 13.45 14.18
CA VAL A 6 -22.38 13.05 13.06
C VAL A 6 -23.88 13.27 13.30
N THR A 7 -24.30 13.66 14.51
CA THR A 7 -25.71 14.00 14.79
C THR A 7 -25.84 15.29 15.62
N PRO A 8 -26.85 16.14 15.32
CA PRO A 8 -27.14 17.32 16.12
C PRO A 8 -27.49 17.02 17.59
N SER A 9 -28.05 15.85 17.90
CA SER A 9 -28.36 15.42 19.28
C SER A 9 -27.79 14.02 19.53
N PRO A 10 -26.60 13.92 20.14
CA PRO A 10 -25.94 12.64 20.39
C PRO A 10 -26.60 11.82 21.52
N GLU A 11 -27.44 12.44 22.35
CA GLU A 11 -28.16 11.78 23.44
C GLU A 11 -29.43 11.03 22.96
N SER A 12 -29.88 11.29 21.73
CA SER A 12 -31.09 10.67 21.17
C SER A 12 -30.83 10.17 19.75
N ILE A 13 -30.48 8.89 19.62
CA ILE A 13 -30.26 8.22 18.34
C ILE A 13 -31.29 7.12 18.11
N THR A 14 -31.78 7.00 16.88
CA THR A 14 -32.58 5.86 16.43
C THR A 14 -31.70 4.91 15.63
N VAL A 15 -31.64 3.65 16.04
CA VAL A 15 -30.96 2.58 15.30
C VAL A 15 -32.03 1.67 14.69
N ARG A 16 -31.89 1.37 13.40
CA ARG A 16 -32.71 0.37 12.72
C ARG A 16 -31.83 -0.84 12.40
N GLU A 17 -32.22 -1.99 12.90
CA GLU A 17 -31.61 -3.28 12.55
C GLU A 17 -32.51 -4.03 11.58
N HIS A 18 -31.92 -4.61 10.54
CA HIS A 18 -32.63 -5.40 9.53
C HIS A 18 -32.00 -6.79 9.47
N HIS A 19 -32.79 -7.82 9.76
CA HIS A 19 -32.41 -9.22 9.61
C HIS A 19 -33.06 -9.81 8.37
N SER A 20 -32.26 -10.49 7.54
CA SER A 20 -32.73 -11.18 6.35
C SER A 20 -32.44 -12.67 6.47
N PHE A 21 -33.47 -13.51 6.38
CA PHE A 21 -33.32 -14.95 6.21
C PHE A 21 -33.32 -15.26 4.72
N VAL A 22 -32.21 -15.82 4.24
CA VAL A 22 -31.98 -16.04 2.82
C VAL A 22 -32.04 -17.52 2.52
N GLN A 23 -32.82 -17.89 1.49
CA GLN A 23 -32.79 -19.22 0.93
C GLN A 23 -31.47 -19.45 0.17
N LEU A 24 -30.79 -20.57 0.46
CA LEU A 24 -29.56 -20.94 -0.25
C LEU A 24 -29.83 -21.25 -1.73
N PRO A 25 -28.85 -21.02 -2.62
CA PRO A 25 -28.99 -21.35 -4.04
C PRO A 25 -29.35 -22.83 -4.27
N PRO A 26 -30.09 -23.15 -5.35
CA PRO A 26 -30.40 -24.53 -5.70
C PRO A 26 -29.12 -25.31 -6.05
N PRO A 27 -29.16 -26.66 -5.99
CA PRO A 27 -28.04 -27.50 -6.41
C PRO A 27 -27.59 -27.22 -7.86
N GLY A 28 -26.35 -27.60 -8.17
CA GLY A 28 -25.79 -27.52 -9.54
C GLY A 28 -24.64 -26.53 -9.70
N TYR A 29 -24.26 -25.79 -8.66
CA TYR A 29 -23.00 -25.05 -8.65
C TYR A 29 -21.82 -26.02 -8.73
N ARG A 30 -20.82 -25.70 -9.54
CA ARG A 30 -19.56 -26.46 -9.61
C ARG A 30 -18.46 -25.67 -8.90
N PRO A 31 -18.06 -26.09 -7.68
CA PRO A 31 -16.91 -25.51 -6.99
C PRO A 31 -15.65 -25.59 -7.85
N ARG A 32 -14.81 -24.57 -7.78
CA ARG A 32 -13.51 -24.56 -8.46
C ARG A 32 -12.39 -24.69 -7.44
N ILE A 33 -11.46 -25.60 -7.70
CA ILE A 33 -10.37 -25.93 -6.78
C ILE A 33 -9.49 -24.70 -6.56
N TYR A 34 -9.09 -24.49 -5.31
CA TYR A 34 -8.13 -23.46 -4.94
C TYR A 34 -6.71 -23.84 -5.36
N ASP A 35 -5.98 -22.89 -5.94
CA ASP A 35 -4.55 -22.98 -6.22
C ASP A 35 -3.84 -21.82 -5.50
N PRO A 36 -2.80 -22.05 -4.67
CA PRO A 36 -2.12 -20.98 -3.93
C PRO A 36 -1.43 -19.95 -4.83
N ARG A 37 -1.20 -20.28 -6.10
CA ARG A 37 -0.65 -19.37 -7.11
C ARG A 37 -1.72 -18.45 -7.72
N ALA A 38 -3.00 -18.74 -7.50
CA ALA A 38 -4.11 -17.94 -8.02
C ALA A 38 -4.58 -16.90 -7.01
N SER A 39 -5.09 -15.76 -7.48
CA SER A 39 -5.48 -14.64 -6.63
C SER A 39 -6.93 -14.68 -6.15
N PHE A 40 -7.34 -15.75 -5.46
CA PHE A 40 -8.72 -15.93 -5.00
C PHE A 40 -8.84 -16.17 -3.51
N PHE A 41 -9.80 -15.48 -2.88
CA PHE A 41 -10.41 -15.92 -1.62
C PHE A 41 -11.09 -17.27 -1.81
N GLY A 42 -11.40 -17.95 -0.70
CA GLY A 42 -11.96 -19.29 -0.78
C GLY A 42 -12.65 -19.74 0.48
N VAL A 43 -13.13 -20.98 0.40
CA VAL A 43 -13.65 -21.76 1.53
C VAL A 43 -12.79 -23.00 1.70
N ASP A 44 -12.58 -23.41 2.94
CA ASP A 44 -11.89 -24.64 3.28
C ASP A 44 -12.61 -25.42 4.38
N TYR A 45 -12.47 -26.73 4.34
CA TYR A 45 -12.99 -27.64 5.36
C TYR A 45 -12.20 -28.95 5.41
N LEU A 46 -12.38 -29.70 6.49
CA LEU A 46 -11.80 -31.04 6.66
C LEU A 46 -12.84 -32.10 6.34
N ASP A 47 -12.60 -32.89 5.31
CA ASP A 47 -13.36 -34.09 4.95
C ASP A 47 -12.77 -35.32 5.64
N TYR A 48 -13.34 -35.66 6.80
CA TYR A 48 -12.92 -36.83 7.58
C TYR A 48 -13.32 -38.17 6.95
N ALA A 49 -14.12 -38.17 5.87
CA ALA A 49 -14.45 -39.36 5.09
C ALA A 49 -13.49 -39.59 3.90
N ALA A 50 -12.55 -38.66 3.65
CA ALA A 50 -11.57 -38.79 2.58
C ALA A 50 -10.73 -40.08 2.75
N PRO A 51 -10.38 -40.78 1.65
CA PRO A 51 -9.47 -41.93 1.72
C PRO A 51 -8.14 -41.57 2.38
N LEU A 52 -7.51 -42.53 3.06
CA LEU A 52 -6.22 -42.33 3.74
C LEU A 52 -5.11 -41.80 2.81
N SER A 53 -5.19 -42.09 1.51
CA SER A 53 -4.23 -41.64 0.49
C SER A 53 -4.48 -40.21 -0.02
N GLU A 54 -5.53 -39.53 0.43
CA GLU A 54 -5.92 -38.20 -0.06
C GLU A 54 -5.86 -37.13 1.05
N PRO A 55 -5.61 -35.85 0.71
CA PRO A 55 -5.72 -34.77 1.67
C PRO A 55 -7.15 -34.64 2.21
N ILE A 56 -7.27 -34.59 3.54
CA ILE A 56 -8.53 -34.30 4.23
C ILE A 56 -8.95 -32.83 4.05
N ALA A 57 -7.99 -31.92 3.89
CA ALA A 57 -8.29 -30.50 3.68
C ALA A 57 -8.77 -30.29 2.24
N LYS A 58 -10.02 -29.85 2.09
CA LYS A 58 -10.61 -29.45 0.81
C LYS A 58 -10.63 -27.93 0.75
N ARG A 59 -10.23 -27.36 -0.39
CA ARG A 59 -10.16 -25.90 -0.60
C ARG A 59 -10.73 -25.53 -1.96
N PHE A 60 -11.62 -24.54 -1.97
CA PHE A 60 -12.27 -24.04 -3.19
C PHE A 60 -12.21 -22.52 -3.22
N ILE A 61 -12.14 -21.94 -4.41
CA ILE A 61 -12.23 -20.49 -4.58
C ILE A 61 -13.65 -19.99 -4.37
N ALA A 62 -13.78 -18.75 -3.92
CA ALA A 62 -15.03 -18.02 -3.89
C ALA A 62 -15.25 -17.34 -5.25
N ARG A 63 -16.35 -17.64 -5.94
CA ARG A 63 -16.70 -16.97 -7.20
C ARG A 63 -18.21 -16.92 -7.44
N HIS A 64 -18.67 -15.94 -8.21
CA HIS A 64 -20.06 -15.90 -8.68
C HIS A 64 -20.32 -17.09 -9.60
N ARG A 65 -21.58 -17.54 -9.65
CA ARG A 65 -22.00 -18.48 -10.69
C ARG A 65 -22.01 -17.78 -12.03
N LEU A 66 -21.28 -18.33 -13.00
CA LEU A 66 -21.26 -17.86 -14.37
C LEU A 66 -21.09 -19.06 -15.30
N GLU A 67 -21.94 -19.13 -16.32
CA GLU A 67 -21.97 -20.22 -17.30
C GLU A 67 -22.28 -19.63 -18.68
N LYS A 68 -21.60 -20.14 -19.71
CA LYS A 68 -21.91 -19.81 -21.12
C LYS A 68 -23.23 -20.45 -21.55
N THR A 69 -24.00 -19.72 -22.35
CA THR A 69 -25.17 -20.27 -23.04
C THR A 69 -24.79 -21.38 -24.03
N ASP A 70 -23.63 -21.25 -24.68
CA ASP A 70 -22.97 -22.33 -25.43
C ASP A 70 -21.59 -22.64 -24.82
N PRO A 71 -21.48 -23.69 -23.98
CA PRO A 71 -20.22 -24.10 -23.36
C PRO A 71 -19.12 -24.53 -24.34
N LYS A 72 -19.46 -24.80 -25.60
CA LYS A 72 -18.48 -25.21 -26.63
C LYS A 72 -17.92 -24.02 -27.42
N ALA A 73 -18.59 -22.87 -27.38
CA ALA A 73 -18.14 -21.70 -28.11
C ALA A 73 -16.96 -21.02 -27.41
N ALA A 74 -15.97 -20.58 -28.19
CA ALA A 74 -14.85 -19.79 -27.69
C ALA A 74 -15.33 -18.49 -27.04
N VAL A 75 -16.33 -17.84 -27.64
CA VAL A 75 -17.03 -16.67 -27.09
C VAL A 75 -18.53 -16.94 -27.01
N SER A 76 -19.17 -16.66 -25.88
CA SER A 76 -20.60 -16.87 -25.68
C SER A 76 -21.20 -15.86 -24.69
N GLU A 77 -22.50 -15.55 -24.83
CA GLU A 77 -23.23 -14.79 -23.81
C GLU A 77 -23.38 -15.63 -22.53
N ALA A 78 -23.43 -14.98 -21.37
CA ALA A 78 -23.69 -15.65 -20.10
C ALA A 78 -25.17 -16.05 -19.97
N VAL A 79 -25.45 -17.19 -19.35
CA VAL A 79 -26.81 -17.61 -18.98
C VAL A 79 -27.43 -16.59 -18.02
N GLN A 80 -26.66 -16.16 -17.02
CA GLN A 80 -27.01 -15.08 -16.10
C GLN A 80 -25.78 -14.16 -15.98
N PRO A 81 -25.87 -12.89 -16.42
CA PRO A 81 -24.77 -11.95 -16.26
C PRO A 81 -24.63 -11.51 -14.80
N ILE A 82 -23.40 -11.28 -14.36
CA ILE A 82 -23.09 -10.67 -13.06
C ILE A 82 -23.35 -9.17 -13.19
N VAL A 83 -24.33 -8.67 -12.44
CA VAL A 83 -24.69 -7.23 -12.45
C VAL A 83 -24.38 -6.61 -11.09
N TYR A 84 -23.60 -5.53 -11.11
CA TYR A 84 -23.38 -4.66 -9.96
C TYR A 84 -24.17 -3.36 -10.12
N TYR A 85 -24.71 -2.87 -9.02
CA TYR A 85 -25.54 -1.68 -8.97
C TYR A 85 -24.87 -0.60 -8.14
N LEU A 86 -24.59 0.56 -8.76
CA LEU A 86 -24.08 1.72 -8.06
C LEU A 86 -25.20 2.47 -7.35
N ASP A 87 -24.97 2.76 -6.08
CA ASP A 87 -25.82 3.63 -5.27
C ASP A 87 -26.01 5.01 -5.91
N ARG A 88 -27.27 5.42 -6.03
CA ARG A 88 -27.67 6.71 -6.60
C ARG A 88 -27.25 7.91 -5.74
N GLY A 89 -26.91 7.68 -4.47
CA GLY A 89 -26.41 8.70 -3.55
C GLY A 89 -25.02 9.26 -3.90
N ALA A 90 -24.26 8.61 -4.77
CA ALA A 90 -23.01 9.17 -5.27
C ALA A 90 -23.28 10.43 -6.14
N PRO A 91 -22.69 11.59 -5.83
CA PRO A 91 -22.89 12.82 -6.62
C PRO A 91 -22.03 12.80 -7.90
N GLU A 92 -22.39 13.61 -8.91
CA GLU A 92 -21.45 13.90 -10.00
C GLU A 92 -20.32 14.83 -9.53
N PRO A 93 -19.09 14.73 -10.08
CA PRO A 93 -18.63 13.78 -11.11
C PRO A 93 -18.18 12.40 -10.59
N ILE A 94 -18.29 12.16 -9.28
CA ILE A 94 -17.84 10.92 -8.62
C ILE A 94 -18.60 9.71 -9.17
N ARG A 95 -19.93 9.82 -9.31
CA ARG A 95 -20.79 8.76 -9.84
C ARG A 95 -20.33 8.24 -11.20
N SER A 96 -20.04 9.15 -12.14
CA SER A 96 -19.52 8.77 -13.47
C SER A 96 -18.19 8.03 -13.37
N ALA A 97 -17.27 8.48 -12.53
CA ALA A 97 -15.98 7.81 -12.33
C ALA A 97 -16.13 6.42 -11.71
N LEU A 98 -17.03 6.24 -10.73
CA LEU A 98 -17.28 4.93 -10.11
C LEU A 98 -17.89 3.93 -11.10
N LEU A 99 -18.88 4.36 -11.89
CA LEU A 99 -19.46 3.53 -12.96
C LEU A 99 -18.40 3.10 -13.98
N GLU A 100 -17.58 4.04 -14.44
CA GLU A 100 -16.55 3.77 -15.44
C GLU A 100 -15.51 2.77 -14.92
N GLY A 101 -14.95 3.01 -13.74
CA GLY A 101 -13.94 2.15 -13.14
C GLY A 101 -14.43 0.73 -12.88
N ALA A 102 -15.62 0.58 -12.29
CA ALA A 102 -16.20 -0.73 -12.02
C ALA A 102 -16.44 -1.53 -13.32
N ARG A 103 -16.81 -0.85 -14.42
CA ARG A 103 -17.05 -1.50 -15.73
C ARG A 103 -15.78 -2.04 -16.39
N TRP A 104 -14.58 -1.65 -15.95
CA TRP A 104 -13.33 -2.19 -16.50
C TRP A 104 -13.25 -3.72 -16.39
N TRP A 105 -13.89 -4.33 -15.39
CA TRP A 105 -13.95 -5.79 -15.26
C TRP A 105 -14.55 -6.49 -16.48
N ASN A 106 -15.42 -5.84 -17.26
CA ASN A 106 -15.93 -6.44 -18.49
C ASN A 106 -14.81 -6.80 -19.48
N GLN A 107 -13.69 -6.05 -19.50
CA GLN A 107 -12.51 -6.36 -20.32
C GLN A 107 -11.90 -7.73 -19.96
N ALA A 108 -11.91 -8.09 -18.67
CA ALA A 108 -11.39 -9.37 -18.19
C ALA A 108 -12.35 -10.53 -18.49
N PHE A 109 -13.66 -10.32 -18.34
CA PHE A 109 -14.67 -11.33 -18.72
C PHE A 109 -14.72 -11.57 -20.24
N GLU A 110 -14.54 -10.52 -21.05
CA GLU A 110 -14.40 -10.64 -22.51
C GLU A 110 -13.16 -11.47 -22.88
N THR A 111 -12.03 -11.23 -22.21
CA THR A 111 -10.81 -12.02 -22.38
C THR A 111 -11.01 -13.50 -21.99
N ALA A 112 -11.82 -13.77 -20.96
CA ALA A 112 -12.19 -15.13 -20.56
C ALA A 112 -13.22 -15.80 -21.50
N GLY A 113 -13.63 -15.13 -22.59
CA GLY A 113 -14.51 -15.67 -23.61
C GLY A 113 -16.00 -15.44 -23.35
N TYR A 114 -16.36 -14.47 -22.52
CA TYR A 114 -17.76 -14.07 -22.35
C TYR A 114 -18.11 -12.84 -23.17
N LYS A 115 -19.39 -12.74 -23.55
CA LYS A 115 -19.97 -11.51 -24.07
C LYS A 115 -20.99 -10.98 -23.07
N ASN A 116 -20.88 -9.69 -22.71
CA ASN A 116 -21.75 -8.98 -21.78
C ASN A 116 -21.99 -9.67 -20.41
N ALA A 117 -21.07 -10.51 -19.95
CA ALA A 117 -21.23 -11.27 -18.71
C ALA A 117 -21.10 -10.41 -17.45
N PHE A 118 -20.45 -9.25 -17.52
CA PHE A 118 -20.28 -8.36 -16.38
C PHE A 118 -20.80 -6.97 -16.71
N ARG A 119 -21.71 -6.46 -15.88
CA ARG A 119 -22.37 -5.16 -16.09
C ARG A 119 -22.38 -4.36 -14.80
N VAL A 120 -22.32 -3.04 -14.96
CA VAL A 120 -22.51 -2.10 -13.85
C VAL A 120 -23.56 -1.06 -14.24
N GLU A 121 -24.59 -0.95 -13.43
CA GLU A 121 -25.78 -0.14 -13.68
C GLU A 121 -26.07 0.77 -12.48
N LEU A 122 -26.95 1.76 -12.64
CA LEU A 122 -27.47 2.48 -11.48
C LEU A 122 -28.49 1.61 -10.76
N MET A 123 -28.46 1.66 -9.43
CA MET A 123 -29.42 0.94 -8.62
C MET A 123 -30.87 1.32 -8.99
N PRO A 124 -31.80 0.35 -9.13
CA PRO A 124 -33.20 0.64 -9.38
C PRO A 124 -33.77 1.54 -8.28
N GLU A 125 -34.68 2.44 -8.66
CA GLU A 125 -35.33 3.32 -7.67
C GLU A 125 -36.15 2.50 -6.68
N GLY A 126 -36.01 2.79 -5.40
CA GLY A 126 -36.70 2.08 -4.32
C GLY A 126 -36.07 0.74 -3.91
N ALA A 127 -35.01 0.27 -4.59
CA ALA A 127 -34.28 -0.93 -4.14
C ALA A 127 -33.46 -0.63 -2.87
N ASP A 128 -33.39 -1.60 -1.94
CA ASP A 128 -32.59 -1.51 -0.73
C ASP A 128 -31.16 -2.01 -0.99
N SER A 129 -30.14 -1.23 -0.63
CA SER A 129 -28.71 -1.61 -0.73
C SER A 129 -28.37 -2.92 -0.02
N MET A 130 -29.14 -3.31 1.01
CA MET A 130 -28.95 -4.54 1.77
C MET A 130 -29.69 -5.74 1.17
N ASP A 131 -30.57 -5.54 0.19
CA ASP A 131 -31.27 -6.64 -0.49
C ASP A 131 -30.27 -7.55 -1.22
N LEU A 132 -30.32 -8.84 -0.89
CA LEU A 132 -29.37 -9.83 -1.35
C LEU A 132 -29.41 -10.06 -2.87
N ARG A 133 -30.52 -9.73 -3.52
CA ARG A 133 -30.68 -9.91 -4.98
C ARG A 133 -29.80 -8.98 -5.81
N TYR A 134 -29.24 -7.95 -5.19
CA TYR A 134 -28.40 -6.96 -5.85
C TYR A 134 -26.97 -7.04 -5.32
N ASN A 135 -26.00 -7.18 -6.22
CA ASN A 135 -24.62 -6.85 -5.92
C ASN A 135 -24.51 -5.32 -5.92
N VAL A 136 -23.95 -4.72 -4.87
CA VAL A 136 -24.06 -3.26 -4.66
C VAL A 136 -22.68 -2.62 -4.55
N ILE A 137 -22.53 -1.47 -5.19
CA ILE A 137 -21.46 -0.49 -4.95
C ILE A 137 -22.07 0.65 -4.14
N GLN A 138 -21.92 0.58 -2.83
CA GLN A 138 -22.53 1.49 -1.88
C GLN A 138 -21.65 2.73 -1.65
N TRP A 139 -22.26 3.91 -1.68
CA TRP A 139 -21.57 5.17 -1.39
C TRP A 139 -21.91 5.62 0.03
N VAL A 140 -20.90 5.74 0.90
CA VAL A 140 -21.11 6.08 2.31
C VAL A 140 -20.34 7.31 2.75
N HIS A 141 -20.98 8.09 3.62
CA HIS A 141 -20.36 9.22 4.32
C HIS A 141 -19.87 8.80 5.70
N ARG A 142 -18.67 9.22 6.07
CA ARG A 142 -18.07 8.99 7.39
C ARG A 142 -17.53 10.33 7.91
N ALA A 143 -17.55 10.56 9.23
CA ALA A 143 -16.95 11.77 9.81
C ALA A 143 -15.42 11.73 9.81
N THR A 144 -14.83 10.54 9.85
CA THR A 144 -13.38 10.34 9.80
C THR A 144 -12.98 9.52 8.59
N ARG A 145 -11.70 9.60 8.22
CA ARG A 145 -11.11 8.66 7.26
C ARG A 145 -11.41 7.22 7.67
N GLY A 146 -11.94 6.44 6.75
CA GLY A 146 -12.20 5.02 6.88
C GLY A 146 -11.73 4.28 5.63
N TRP A 147 -11.64 2.96 5.73
CA TRP A 147 -11.30 2.10 4.61
C TRP A 147 -12.52 1.89 3.72
N SER A 148 -12.30 1.85 2.41
CA SER A 148 -13.23 1.16 1.50
C SER A 148 -12.99 -0.34 1.65
N TYR A 149 -14.02 -1.14 1.38
CA TYR A 149 -13.91 -2.59 1.38
C TYR A 149 -14.97 -3.21 0.47
N GLY A 150 -14.57 -4.27 -0.23
CA GLY A 150 -15.44 -5.23 -0.89
C GLY A 150 -15.60 -6.48 -0.03
N ALA A 151 -16.83 -6.83 0.32
CA ALA A 151 -17.18 -8.05 1.02
C ALA A 151 -18.16 -8.89 0.21
N ALA A 152 -18.23 -10.19 0.49
CA ALA A 152 -19.15 -11.09 -0.18
C ALA A 152 -19.93 -11.95 0.81
N VAL A 153 -21.21 -12.21 0.50
CA VAL A 153 -21.98 -13.29 1.12
C VAL A 153 -21.73 -14.54 0.30
N ILE A 154 -21.14 -15.56 0.92
CA ILE A 154 -20.66 -16.77 0.26
C ILE A 154 -21.40 -17.97 0.84
N ASP A 155 -21.85 -18.91 0.00
CA ASP A 155 -22.30 -20.22 0.47
C ASP A 155 -21.07 -21.01 0.99
N PRO A 156 -20.99 -21.27 2.30
CA PRO A 156 -19.80 -21.91 2.90
C PRO A 156 -19.61 -23.36 2.44
N ARG A 157 -20.62 -23.98 1.82
CA ARG A 157 -20.56 -25.38 1.36
C ARG A 157 -19.89 -25.50 -0.01
N THR A 158 -19.97 -24.45 -0.83
CA THR A 158 -19.62 -24.51 -2.26
C THR A 158 -18.64 -23.43 -2.71
N GLY A 159 -18.53 -22.32 -1.97
CA GLY A 159 -17.80 -21.12 -2.41
C GLY A 159 -18.58 -20.24 -3.39
N GLU A 160 -19.87 -20.51 -3.64
CA GLU A 160 -20.70 -19.66 -4.50
C GLU A 160 -20.89 -18.28 -3.85
N ILE A 161 -20.43 -17.22 -4.53
CA ILE A 161 -20.73 -15.84 -4.12
C ILE A 161 -22.19 -15.58 -4.47
N ILE A 162 -23.00 -15.29 -3.45
CA ILE A 162 -24.43 -14.99 -3.56
C ILE A 162 -24.65 -13.49 -3.72
N LYS A 163 -23.84 -12.67 -3.04
CA LYS A 163 -23.86 -11.22 -3.12
C LYS A 163 -22.47 -10.63 -2.94
N GLY A 164 -22.08 -9.74 -3.83
CA GLY A 164 -21.01 -8.78 -3.65
C GLY A 164 -21.51 -7.47 -3.04
N HIS A 165 -20.83 -6.96 -2.03
CA HIS A 165 -21.16 -5.70 -1.36
C HIS A 165 -19.91 -4.85 -1.19
N VAL A 166 -19.80 -3.81 -2.01
CA VAL A 166 -18.73 -2.82 -1.96
C VAL A 166 -19.20 -1.62 -1.14
N THR A 167 -18.35 -1.10 -0.26
CA THR A 167 -18.57 0.14 0.49
C THR A 167 -17.46 1.13 0.21
N LEU A 168 -17.80 2.27 -0.40
CA LEU A 168 -16.86 3.33 -0.79
C LEU A 168 -17.05 4.58 0.08
N GLY A 169 -15.98 5.00 0.75
CA GLY A 169 -16.00 6.16 1.65
C GLY A 169 -15.79 7.50 0.95
N SER A 170 -16.71 8.46 1.17
CA SER A 170 -16.69 9.76 0.50
C SER A 170 -15.53 10.69 0.87
N LEU A 171 -14.86 10.46 2.00
CA LEU A 171 -13.76 11.32 2.45
C LEU A 171 -12.42 10.96 1.83
N ARG A 172 -12.25 9.74 1.30
CA ARG A 172 -10.94 9.26 0.83
C ARG A 172 -10.39 10.12 -0.30
N VAL A 173 -11.26 10.51 -1.22
CA VAL A 173 -10.94 11.38 -2.37
C VAL A 173 -10.36 12.73 -1.97
N ARG A 174 -10.70 13.27 -0.78
CA ARG A 174 -10.13 14.53 -0.28
C ARG A 174 -8.65 14.38 0.06
N GLN A 175 -8.22 13.19 0.48
CA GLN A 175 -6.80 12.93 0.72
C GLN A 175 -6.03 12.85 -0.59
N ASP A 176 -6.58 12.22 -1.62
CA ASP A 176 -5.96 12.17 -2.94
C ASP A 176 -5.84 13.58 -3.52
N PHE A 177 -6.88 14.41 -3.34
CA PHE A 177 -6.84 15.82 -3.69
C PHE A 177 -5.76 16.59 -2.91
N LEU A 178 -5.64 16.38 -1.59
CA LEU A 178 -4.61 16.99 -0.75
C LEU A 178 -3.19 16.57 -1.18
N ILE A 179 -2.99 15.33 -1.61
CA ILE A 179 -1.69 14.89 -2.17
C ILE A 179 -1.38 15.68 -3.45
N ALA A 180 -2.35 15.82 -4.37
CA ALA A 180 -2.16 16.62 -5.57
C ALA A 180 -1.91 18.10 -5.25
N GLU A 181 -2.65 18.67 -4.31
CA GLU A 181 -2.51 20.05 -3.82
C GLU A 181 -1.10 20.29 -3.26
N SER A 182 -0.58 19.33 -2.49
CA SER A 182 0.78 19.38 -1.95
C SER A 182 1.86 19.33 -3.01
N LEU A 183 1.65 18.59 -4.10
CA LEU A 183 2.61 18.42 -5.19
C LEU A 183 2.60 19.59 -6.18
N LEU A 184 1.43 20.18 -6.44
CA LEU A 184 1.23 21.09 -7.58
C LEU A 184 1.24 22.58 -7.24
N ALA A 185 1.10 22.97 -5.96
CA ALA A 185 0.97 24.38 -5.55
C ALA A 185 -0.02 25.18 -6.42
N PRO A 186 -1.30 24.75 -6.50
CA PRO A 186 -2.20 25.07 -7.60
C PRO A 186 -2.86 26.46 -7.52
N TYR A 187 -2.70 27.20 -6.42
CA TYR A 187 -3.45 28.42 -6.13
C TYR A 187 -2.66 29.69 -6.48
N GLU A 188 -2.27 29.81 -7.75
CA GLU A 188 -1.62 31.03 -8.23
C GLU A 188 -2.61 32.21 -8.27
N LYS A 189 -2.21 33.33 -7.65
CA LYS A 189 -3.03 34.54 -7.58
C LYS A 189 -3.49 35.02 -8.97
N GLY A 190 -4.80 35.24 -9.11
CA GLY A 190 -5.41 35.75 -10.34
C GLY A 190 -5.46 34.73 -11.49
N LYS A 191 -5.10 33.47 -11.27
CA LYS A 191 -5.20 32.40 -12.26
C LYS A 191 -6.26 31.37 -11.86
N PRO A 192 -6.95 30.74 -12.84
CA PRO A 192 -7.86 29.65 -12.55
C PRO A 192 -7.11 28.43 -12.01
N VAL A 193 -7.70 27.75 -11.04
CA VAL A 193 -7.16 26.51 -10.47
C VAL A 193 -7.20 25.41 -11.52
N SER A 194 -6.07 24.72 -11.72
CA SER A 194 -5.96 23.62 -12.68
C SER A 194 -6.92 22.46 -12.35
N PRO A 195 -7.60 21.84 -13.34
CA PRO A 195 -8.44 20.68 -13.10
C PRO A 195 -7.63 19.41 -12.78
N LYS A 196 -6.30 19.42 -12.94
CA LYS A 196 -5.42 18.25 -12.75
C LYS A 196 -5.60 17.55 -11.41
N MET A 197 -5.82 18.29 -10.33
CA MET A 197 -6.07 17.70 -9.01
C MET A 197 -7.38 16.90 -8.99
N GLN A 198 -8.45 17.47 -9.55
CA GLN A 198 -9.74 16.81 -9.66
C GLN A 198 -9.66 15.60 -10.60
N GLU A 199 -8.96 15.72 -11.73
CA GLU A 199 -8.74 14.62 -12.67
C GLU A 199 -7.97 13.46 -12.02
N MET A 200 -6.91 13.73 -11.27
CA MET A 200 -6.16 12.73 -10.51
C MET A 200 -7.06 12.04 -9.47
N ALA A 201 -7.85 12.81 -8.74
CA ALA A 201 -8.78 12.27 -7.75
C ALA A 201 -9.87 11.39 -8.38
N LEU A 202 -10.39 11.76 -9.55
CA LEU A 202 -11.35 10.95 -10.31
C LEU A 202 -10.70 9.71 -10.92
N ALA A 203 -9.45 9.78 -11.37
CA ALA A 203 -8.69 8.61 -11.80
C ALA A 203 -8.50 7.61 -10.66
N ARG A 204 -8.21 8.09 -9.44
CA ARG A 204 -8.14 7.23 -8.25
C ARG A 204 -9.49 6.58 -7.94
N LEU A 205 -10.58 7.32 -8.04
CA LEU A 205 -11.93 6.78 -7.79
C LEU A 205 -12.30 5.67 -8.79
N ARG A 206 -11.91 5.79 -10.06
CA ARG A 206 -12.09 4.70 -11.05
C ARG A 206 -11.33 3.45 -10.63
N GLN A 207 -10.04 3.59 -10.30
CA GLN A 207 -9.21 2.48 -9.85
C GLN A 207 -9.78 1.84 -8.57
N LEU A 208 -10.22 2.66 -7.61
CA LEU A 208 -10.77 2.17 -6.34
C LEU A 208 -12.08 1.41 -6.56
N ALA A 209 -12.97 1.89 -7.43
CA ALA A 209 -14.19 1.16 -7.78
C ALA A 209 -13.87 -0.21 -8.40
N ALA A 210 -12.91 -0.27 -9.33
CA ALA A 210 -12.45 -1.52 -9.90
C ALA A 210 -11.86 -2.46 -8.83
N HIS A 211 -11.01 -1.93 -7.95
CA HIS A 211 -10.36 -2.66 -6.87
C HIS A 211 -11.37 -3.35 -5.94
N GLU A 212 -12.32 -2.58 -5.38
CA GLU A 212 -13.29 -3.15 -4.43
C GLU A 212 -14.26 -4.13 -5.11
N VAL A 213 -14.62 -3.90 -6.37
CA VAL A 213 -15.39 -4.86 -7.16
C VAL A 213 -14.60 -6.15 -7.37
N GLY A 214 -13.28 -6.08 -7.55
CA GLY A 214 -12.41 -7.26 -7.66
C GLY A 214 -12.51 -8.18 -6.45
N HIS A 215 -12.49 -7.61 -5.24
CA HIS A 215 -12.71 -8.40 -4.01
C HIS A 215 -14.06 -9.11 -4.00
N THR A 216 -15.11 -8.44 -4.47
CA THR A 216 -16.46 -9.01 -4.52
C THR A 216 -16.66 -9.99 -5.67
N LEU A 217 -15.74 -10.03 -6.65
CA LEU A 217 -15.58 -11.12 -7.62
C LEU A 217 -14.77 -12.31 -7.08
N GLY A 218 -14.27 -12.21 -5.84
CA GLY A 218 -13.51 -13.26 -5.16
C GLY A 218 -12.01 -13.04 -5.13
N LEU A 219 -11.49 -11.91 -5.62
CA LEU A 219 -10.06 -11.73 -5.81
C LEU A 219 -9.33 -11.18 -4.57
N MET A 220 -8.16 -11.74 -4.27
CA MET A 220 -7.23 -11.21 -3.28
C MET A 220 -6.39 -10.05 -3.85
N HIS A 221 -5.70 -9.31 -2.96
CA HIS A 221 -4.72 -8.31 -3.37
C HIS A 221 -3.56 -8.93 -4.15
N ASN A 222 -2.95 -8.14 -5.05
CA ASN A 222 -1.68 -8.44 -5.69
C ASN A 222 -0.71 -7.25 -5.54
N TYR A 223 0.14 -7.29 -4.52
CA TYR A 223 1.08 -6.21 -4.20
C TYR A 223 2.40 -6.26 -4.99
N SER A 224 2.53 -7.18 -5.95
CA SER A 224 3.67 -7.24 -6.87
C SER A 224 3.38 -6.63 -8.24
N ALA A 225 2.17 -6.09 -8.44
CA ALA A 225 1.74 -5.62 -9.74
C ALA A 225 2.46 -4.33 -10.18
N SER A 226 2.85 -3.46 -9.26
CA SER A 226 3.74 -2.29 -9.50
C SER A 226 5.00 -2.70 -10.29
N THR A 227 5.59 -3.84 -9.91
CA THR A 227 6.83 -4.33 -10.52
C THR A 227 6.68 -4.83 -11.96
N VAL A 228 5.43 -5.08 -12.38
CA VAL A 228 5.09 -5.63 -13.69
C VAL A 228 4.04 -4.75 -14.35
N ASN A 229 4.45 -3.54 -14.78
CA ASN A 229 3.64 -2.61 -15.56
C ASN A 229 2.23 -2.33 -14.98
N ARG A 230 2.10 -2.27 -13.64
CA ARG A 230 0.81 -2.06 -12.94
C ARG A 230 -0.24 -3.09 -13.40
N SER A 231 0.16 -4.35 -13.46
CA SER A 231 -0.61 -5.45 -14.08
C SER A 231 -1.89 -5.86 -13.35
N SER A 232 -2.24 -5.24 -12.22
CA SER A 232 -3.44 -5.55 -11.47
C SER A 232 -4.04 -4.31 -10.81
N VAL A 233 -5.37 -4.17 -10.88
CA VAL A 233 -6.10 -3.20 -10.06
C VAL A 233 -6.16 -3.61 -8.60
N MET A 234 -5.85 -4.87 -8.27
CA MET A 234 -5.82 -5.43 -6.91
C MET A 234 -4.58 -5.02 -6.10
N ASP A 235 -3.74 -4.13 -6.64
CA ASP A 235 -2.64 -3.47 -5.93
C ASP A 235 -3.11 -2.19 -5.21
N TYR A 236 -2.29 -1.66 -4.31
CA TYR A 236 -2.43 -0.33 -3.69
C TYR A 236 -1.40 0.64 -4.28
N PRO A 237 -1.58 1.16 -5.50
CA PRO A 237 -0.58 2.04 -6.10
C PRO A 237 -0.53 3.40 -5.42
N ALA A 238 0.68 3.92 -5.22
CA ALA A 238 0.90 5.35 -5.02
C ALA A 238 0.62 6.12 -6.34
N PRO A 239 0.26 7.42 -6.26
CA PRO A 239 0.17 8.23 -7.47
C PRO A 239 1.56 8.30 -8.13
N TYR A 240 1.66 7.83 -9.36
CA TYR A 240 2.90 7.94 -10.14
C TYR A 240 3.08 9.37 -10.67
N VAL A 241 4.00 10.12 -10.06
CA VAL A 241 4.24 11.54 -10.36
C VAL A 241 5.45 11.67 -11.27
N LYS A 242 5.28 12.23 -12.47
CA LYS A 242 6.40 12.55 -13.37
C LYS A 242 6.98 13.92 -13.02
N LEU A 243 8.20 14.20 -13.46
CA LEU A 243 8.76 15.55 -13.48
C LEU A 243 8.82 16.06 -14.92
N GLY A 244 8.29 17.25 -15.15
CA GLY A 244 8.48 18.00 -16.40
C GLY A 244 9.94 18.44 -16.57
N ALA A 245 10.29 18.88 -17.78
CA ALA A 245 11.64 19.37 -18.08
C ALA A 245 12.04 20.61 -17.25
N ASP A 246 11.06 21.37 -16.79
CA ASP A 246 11.20 22.52 -15.89
C ASP A 246 11.23 22.10 -14.40
N GLY A 247 11.15 20.81 -14.10
CA GLY A 247 11.05 20.26 -12.74
C GLY A 247 9.67 20.36 -12.11
N THR A 248 8.63 20.73 -12.86
CA THR A 248 7.27 20.80 -12.33
C THR A 248 6.66 19.39 -12.21
N PRO A 249 6.09 19.02 -11.05
CA PRO A 249 5.39 17.74 -10.90
C PRO A 249 4.20 17.59 -11.86
N ASP A 250 4.08 16.41 -12.47
CA ASP A 250 2.98 16.04 -13.36
C ASP A 250 2.28 14.78 -12.88
N VAL A 251 1.00 14.94 -12.56
CA VAL A 251 0.12 13.88 -12.01
C VAL A 251 -0.84 13.30 -13.05
N THR A 252 -0.73 13.67 -14.33
CA THR A 252 -1.64 13.21 -15.39
C THR A 252 -1.65 11.70 -15.60
N SER A 253 -0.55 11.02 -15.24
CA SER A 253 -0.39 9.56 -15.34
C SER A 253 -0.38 8.84 -13.98
N ALA A 254 -0.92 9.48 -12.94
CA ALA A 254 -0.84 9.01 -11.56
C ALA A 254 -1.37 7.59 -11.35
N TYR A 255 -2.45 7.22 -12.05
CA TYR A 255 -3.08 5.91 -11.95
C TYR A 255 -3.25 5.28 -13.33
N ALA A 256 -3.15 3.95 -13.40
CA ALA A 256 -3.42 3.20 -14.62
C ALA A 256 -4.92 3.24 -14.97
N THR A 257 -5.23 3.07 -16.25
CA THR A 257 -6.60 3.05 -16.79
C THR A 257 -6.92 1.66 -17.33
N GLY A 258 -8.11 1.15 -17.00
CA GLY A 258 -8.55 -0.17 -17.44
C GLY A 258 -8.18 -1.30 -16.48
N ILE A 259 -8.48 -2.53 -16.87
CA ILE A 259 -8.15 -3.73 -16.11
C ILE A 259 -6.74 -4.23 -16.47
N GLY A 260 -5.99 -4.72 -15.47
CA GLY A 260 -4.62 -5.17 -15.66
C GLY A 260 -4.50 -6.58 -16.27
N GLU A 261 -3.31 -6.93 -16.77
CA GLU A 261 -3.05 -8.24 -17.37
C GLU A 261 -3.17 -9.41 -16.37
N TRP A 262 -2.76 -9.22 -15.10
CA TRP A 262 -2.94 -10.21 -14.04
C TRP A 262 -4.42 -10.38 -13.68
N ASP A 263 -5.20 -9.31 -13.69
CA ASP A 263 -6.64 -9.37 -13.43
C ASP A 263 -7.35 -10.23 -14.49
N LYS A 264 -6.95 -10.11 -15.77
CA LYS A 264 -7.45 -10.97 -16.86
C LYS A 264 -7.11 -12.44 -16.64
N VAL A 265 -5.87 -12.74 -16.23
CA VAL A 265 -5.43 -14.10 -15.87
C VAL A 265 -6.28 -14.64 -14.71
N SER A 266 -6.53 -13.80 -13.72
CA SER A 266 -7.31 -14.17 -12.53
C SER A 266 -8.76 -14.47 -12.89
N ILE A 267 -9.41 -13.63 -13.71
CA ILE A 267 -10.77 -13.91 -14.19
C ILE A 267 -10.80 -15.14 -15.10
N ALA A 268 -9.79 -15.37 -15.94
CA ALA A 268 -9.71 -16.60 -16.71
C ALA A 268 -9.63 -17.84 -15.79
N PHE A 269 -8.76 -17.82 -14.77
CA PHE A 269 -8.68 -18.90 -13.79
C PHE A 269 -10.02 -19.10 -13.07
N GLY A 270 -10.65 -18.03 -12.58
CA GLY A 270 -11.87 -18.13 -11.79
C GLY A 270 -13.13 -18.44 -12.58
N TYR A 271 -13.27 -17.92 -13.79
CA TYR A 271 -14.55 -17.85 -14.49
C TYR A 271 -14.56 -18.50 -15.87
N GLN A 272 -13.42 -18.82 -16.49
CA GLN A 272 -13.43 -19.44 -17.82
C GLN A 272 -14.12 -20.82 -17.79
N ASP A 273 -14.99 -21.04 -18.77
CA ASP A 273 -15.59 -22.33 -19.08
C ASP A 273 -14.66 -23.17 -19.98
N PHE A 274 -14.62 -24.47 -19.72
CA PHE A 274 -13.86 -25.44 -20.50
C PHE A 274 -14.78 -26.38 -21.26
N ALA A 275 -14.35 -26.80 -22.46
CA ALA A 275 -15.10 -27.76 -23.26
C ALA A 275 -15.27 -29.09 -22.50
N PRO A 276 -16.39 -29.81 -22.66
CA PRO A 276 -16.60 -31.11 -22.03
C PRO A 276 -15.46 -32.09 -22.32
N GLY A 277 -14.97 -32.77 -21.28
CA GLY A 277 -13.83 -33.70 -21.36
C GLY A 277 -12.45 -33.05 -21.19
N THR A 278 -12.36 -31.73 -21.06
CA THR A 278 -11.11 -31.04 -20.70
C THR A 278 -10.69 -31.42 -19.28
N ASN A 279 -9.41 -31.73 -19.08
CA ASN A 279 -8.83 -31.80 -17.74
C ASN A 279 -8.73 -30.37 -17.18
N GLU A 280 -9.70 -29.99 -16.34
CA GLU A 280 -9.81 -28.64 -15.77
C GLU A 280 -8.58 -28.27 -14.95
N GLU A 281 -8.05 -29.17 -14.12
CA GLU A 281 -6.87 -28.91 -13.30
C GLU A 281 -5.64 -28.56 -14.16
N ALA A 282 -5.40 -29.35 -15.21
CA ALA A 282 -4.29 -29.09 -16.14
C ALA A 282 -4.48 -27.77 -16.91
N ALA A 283 -5.71 -27.44 -17.30
CA ALA A 283 -6.02 -26.20 -18.00
C ALA A 283 -5.84 -24.97 -17.10
N LEU A 284 -6.31 -25.03 -15.85
CA LEU A 284 -6.13 -23.99 -14.85
C LEU A 284 -4.66 -23.78 -14.50
N SER A 285 -3.90 -24.85 -14.25
CA SER A 285 -2.46 -24.75 -14.02
C SER A 285 -1.73 -24.16 -15.23
N LYS A 286 -2.16 -24.46 -16.45
CA LYS A 286 -1.57 -23.87 -17.66
C LYS A 286 -1.78 -22.35 -17.71
N ILE A 287 -2.95 -21.84 -17.34
CA ILE A 287 -3.24 -20.39 -17.30
C ILE A 287 -2.23 -19.67 -16.40
N LEU A 288 -1.99 -20.20 -15.19
CA LEU A 288 -1.06 -19.61 -14.23
C LEU A 288 0.39 -19.72 -14.71
N LEU A 289 0.82 -20.88 -15.21
CA LEU A 289 2.19 -21.07 -15.70
C LEU A 289 2.50 -20.25 -16.95
N ASP A 290 1.53 -20.04 -17.85
CA ASP A 290 1.67 -19.12 -18.97
C ASP A 290 1.83 -17.66 -18.47
N ALA A 291 1.10 -17.27 -17.43
CA ALA A 291 1.23 -15.94 -16.82
C ALA A 291 2.61 -15.70 -16.21
N TYR A 292 3.11 -16.67 -15.42
CA TYR A 292 4.47 -16.59 -14.85
C TYR A 292 5.56 -16.60 -15.91
N ARG A 293 5.41 -17.39 -16.99
CA ARG A 293 6.34 -17.34 -18.14
C ARG A 293 6.36 -16.00 -18.86
N ARG A 294 5.28 -15.23 -18.80
CA ARG A 294 5.23 -13.83 -19.29
C ARG A 294 5.78 -12.82 -18.27
N GLY A 295 6.26 -13.27 -17.13
CA GLY A 295 6.85 -12.42 -16.08
C GLY A 295 5.81 -11.79 -15.13
N LEU A 296 4.54 -12.18 -15.19
CA LEU A 296 3.56 -11.72 -14.20
C LEU A 296 3.89 -12.31 -12.82
N ARG A 297 3.55 -11.59 -11.75
CA ARG A 297 3.87 -11.95 -10.37
C ARG A 297 2.64 -11.83 -9.48
N TYR A 298 2.62 -12.59 -8.39
CA TYR A 298 1.52 -12.59 -7.43
C TYR A 298 2.02 -12.85 -6.01
N LEU A 299 1.80 -11.87 -5.15
CA LEU A 299 2.01 -11.91 -3.71
C LEU A 299 0.95 -11.03 -3.02
N THR A 300 0.64 -11.33 -1.76
CA THR A 300 -0.57 -10.88 -1.06
C THR A 300 -0.27 -10.04 0.18
N ASP A 301 -1.30 -9.74 0.98
CA ASP A 301 -1.17 -9.03 2.25
C ASP A 301 -0.14 -9.63 3.20
N GLN A 302 -0.04 -10.97 3.28
CA GLN A 302 0.92 -11.65 4.16
C GLN A 302 2.38 -11.32 3.77
N ASP A 303 2.59 -11.00 2.50
CA ASP A 303 3.90 -10.76 1.91
C ASP A 303 4.27 -9.27 1.92
N ALA A 304 3.28 -8.37 1.93
CA ALA A 304 3.54 -6.95 1.77
C ALA A 304 3.35 -6.13 3.06
N ARG A 305 2.39 -6.50 3.93
CA ARG A 305 2.01 -5.70 5.11
C ARG A 305 2.97 -5.81 6.30
N PRO A 306 3.56 -6.98 6.63
CA PRO A 306 4.46 -7.04 7.78
C PRO A 306 5.70 -6.17 7.57
N ALA A 307 6.07 -5.38 8.58
CA ALA A 307 7.29 -4.55 8.55
C ALA A 307 8.56 -5.39 8.38
N GLY A 308 8.55 -6.61 8.94
CA GLY A 308 9.60 -7.61 8.83
C GLY A 308 9.52 -8.50 7.59
N SER A 309 8.61 -8.25 6.63
CA SER A 309 8.53 -9.05 5.40
C SER A 309 9.86 -9.04 4.64
N SER A 310 10.19 -10.18 4.03
CA SER A 310 11.39 -10.36 3.20
C SER A 310 11.16 -10.11 1.72
N SER A 311 9.92 -9.96 1.25
CA SER A 311 9.66 -9.85 -0.20
C SER A 311 10.33 -8.63 -0.80
N SER A 312 11.11 -8.83 -1.87
CA SER A 312 11.74 -7.71 -2.58
C SER A 312 10.77 -6.99 -3.53
N VAL A 313 9.64 -7.62 -3.86
CA VAL A 313 8.71 -7.19 -4.92
C VAL A 313 7.27 -6.96 -4.48
N ALA A 314 6.90 -7.23 -3.22
CA ALA A 314 5.53 -7.05 -2.72
C ALA A 314 5.43 -5.89 -1.71
N HIS A 315 4.92 -4.74 -2.16
CA HIS A 315 4.89 -3.52 -1.35
C HIS A 315 3.58 -2.75 -1.52
N LEU A 316 3.05 -2.21 -0.44
CA LEU A 316 1.92 -1.27 -0.51
C LEU A 316 2.44 0.10 -0.92
N TRP A 317 1.67 0.82 -1.74
CA TRP A 317 1.99 2.19 -2.19
C TRP A 317 3.30 2.30 -2.97
N ASP A 318 3.67 1.24 -3.68
CA ASP A 318 4.78 1.23 -4.63
C ASP A 318 4.28 1.52 -6.05
N SER A 319 5.16 2.05 -6.89
CA SER A 319 4.82 2.37 -8.29
C SER A 319 5.96 2.11 -9.28
N GLY A 320 7.07 1.53 -8.82
CA GLY A 320 8.25 1.26 -9.63
C GLY A 320 8.46 -0.22 -9.95
N THR A 321 9.36 -0.47 -10.89
CA THR A 321 9.85 -1.83 -11.21
C THR A 321 10.90 -2.34 -10.22
N ASN A 322 11.55 -1.43 -9.51
CA ASN A 322 12.55 -1.69 -8.49
C ASN A 322 12.41 -0.65 -7.37
N ALA A 323 12.40 -1.12 -6.12
CA ALA A 323 12.08 -0.25 -4.99
C ALA A 323 13.11 0.87 -4.76
N ILE A 324 14.39 0.57 -5.02
CA ILE A 324 15.51 1.51 -4.85
C ILE A 324 15.44 2.63 -5.89
N ASP A 325 15.23 2.27 -7.16
CA ASP A 325 15.16 3.24 -8.25
C ASP A 325 13.95 4.16 -8.09
N GLU A 326 12.82 3.60 -7.66
CA GLU A 326 11.63 4.38 -7.36
C GLU A 326 11.82 5.31 -6.16
N LEU A 327 12.52 4.87 -5.10
CA LEU A 327 12.87 5.76 -3.98
C LEU A 327 13.68 6.95 -4.47
N ASN A 328 14.74 6.69 -5.23
CA ASN A 328 15.61 7.74 -5.76
C ASN A 328 14.84 8.72 -6.66
N ARG A 329 13.97 8.22 -7.53
CA ARG A 329 13.11 9.03 -8.40
C ARG A 329 12.11 9.86 -7.59
N LEU A 330 11.44 9.25 -6.61
CA LEU A 330 10.46 9.92 -5.76
C LEU A 330 11.09 11.00 -4.88
N MET A 331 12.34 10.81 -4.46
CA MET A 331 13.11 11.84 -3.76
C MET A 331 13.41 13.06 -4.66
N GLN A 332 13.61 12.88 -5.97
CA GLN A 332 13.71 13.99 -6.91
C GLN A 332 12.38 14.75 -7.03
N VAL A 333 11.26 14.02 -7.11
CA VAL A 333 9.91 14.62 -7.11
C VAL A 333 9.67 15.43 -5.85
N ARG A 334 9.94 14.84 -4.68
CA ARG A 334 9.81 15.49 -3.37
C ARG A 334 10.62 16.78 -3.31
N ARG A 335 11.91 16.72 -3.71
CA ARG A 335 12.79 17.90 -3.74
C ARG A 335 12.22 19.01 -4.61
N ALA A 336 11.80 18.68 -5.83
CA ALA A 336 11.25 19.66 -6.76
C ALA A 336 9.95 20.31 -6.25
N ALA A 337 9.05 19.52 -5.66
CA ALA A 337 7.82 20.02 -5.07
C ALA A 337 8.09 20.88 -3.82
N LEU A 338 8.99 20.46 -2.91
CA LEU A 338 9.36 21.25 -1.73
C LEU A 338 10.01 22.60 -2.07
N GLN A 339 10.81 22.66 -3.15
CA GLN A 339 11.40 23.93 -3.62
C GLN A 339 10.36 24.94 -4.10
N ARG A 340 9.17 24.49 -4.51
CA ARG A 340 8.06 25.32 -4.97
C ARG A 340 7.00 25.53 -3.88
N PHE A 341 7.17 24.89 -2.73
CA PHE A 341 6.15 24.88 -1.68
C PHE A 341 6.06 26.25 -0.99
N GLY A 342 4.84 26.77 -0.85
CA GLY A 342 4.58 28.07 -0.24
C GLY A 342 3.09 28.42 -0.24
N GLU A 343 2.75 29.71 -0.18
CA GLU A 343 1.36 30.19 -0.06
C GLU A 343 0.42 29.61 -1.13
N ASN A 344 0.90 29.37 -2.34
CA ASN A 344 0.11 28.80 -3.45
C ASN A 344 -0.31 27.33 -3.21
N ASN A 345 0.18 26.67 -2.16
CA ASN A 345 -0.28 25.34 -1.75
C ASN A 345 -1.58 25.37 -0.94
N ILE A 346 -2.03 26.55 -0.49
CA ILE A 346 -3.32 26.73 0.17
C ILE A 346 -4.16 27.76 -0.59
N ARG A 347 -5.47 27.72 -0.37
CA ARG A 347 -6.40 28.63 -1.05
C ARG A 347 -6.18 30.08 -0.61
N GLU A 348 -6.38 31.02 -1.51
CA GLU A 348 -6.43 32.45 -1.17
C GLU A 348 -7.51 32.69 -0.09
N GLY A 349 -7.12 33.35 1.01
CA GLY A 349 -7.97 33.58 2.18
C GLY A 349 -7.92 32.48 3.25
N ALA A 350 -7.24 31.35 3.02
CA ALA A 350 -6.99 30.36 4.07
C ALA A 350 -5.93 30.87 5.07
N PRO A 351 -6.02 30.49 6.37
CA PRO A 351 -4.96 30.83 7.33
C PRO A 351 -3.62 30.19 6.93
N LEU A 352 -2.53 30.97 6.93
CA LEU A 352 -1.19 30.45 6.60
C LEU A 352 -0.78 29.23 7.45
N ALA A 353 -1.30 29.11 8.67
CA ALA A 353 -1.04 27.96 9.54
C ALA A 353 -1.49 26.61 8.93
N THR A 354 -2.44 26.59 7.97
CA THR A 354 -2.88 25.36 7.29
C THR A 354 -1.91 24.88 6.23
N LEU A 355 -0.81 25.61 5.95
CA LEU A 355 0.33 25.08 5.17
C LEU A 355 0.88 23.81 5.81
N GLU A 356 0.82 23.68 7.14
CA GLU A 356 1.23 22.47 7.85
C GLU A 356 0.39 21.24 7.43
N ASP A 357 -0.91 21.39 7.16
CA ASP A 357 -1.81 20.30 6.72
C ASP A 357 -1.36 19.73 5.36
N VAL A 358 -0.95 20.62 4.46
CA VAL A 358 -0.52 20.31 3.09
C VAL A 358 0.95 19.86 3.05
N LEU A 359 1.77 20.34 3.99
CA LEU A 359 3.19 20.00 4.08
C LEU A 359 3.42 18.54 4.46
N VAL A 360 2.66 17.99 5.41
CA VAL A 360 2.83 16.60 5.88
C VAL A 360 2.82 15.56 4.75
N PRO A 361 1.80 15.50 3.87
CA PRO A 361 1.77 14.51 2.79
C PRO A 361 2.91 14.68 1.78
N LEU A 362 3.36 15.90 1.50
CA LEU A 362 4.51 16.15 0.64
C LEU A 362 5.84 15.74 1.32
N TYR A 363 6.04 16.18 2.56
CA TYR A 363 7.27 15.91 3.30
C TYR A 363 7.50 14.40 3.46
N LEU A 364 6.42 13.64 3.73
CA LEU A 364 6.44 12.19 3.88
C LEU A 364 5.99 11.44 2.61
N VAL A 365 6.05 12.04 1.42
CA VAL A 365 5.59 11.40 0.17
C VAL A 365 6.34 10.09 -0.12
N HIS A 366 7.62 10.03 0.28
CA HIS A 366 8.54 8.93 0.06
C HIS A 366 8.43 7.78 1.09
N ARG A 367 7.61 7.92 2.14
CA ARG A 367 7.64 7.04 3.31
C ARG A 367 7.40 5.55 3.00
N TYR A 368 6.48 5.25 2.08
CA TYR A 368 6.20 3.87 1.71
C TYR A 368 7.30 3.27 0.83
N GLN A 369 7.97 4.12 0.06
CA GLN A 369 9.10 3.69 -0.75
C GLN A 369 10.36 3.44 0.09
N VAL A 370 10.53 4.17 1.19
CA VAL A 370 11.54 3.87 2.21
C VAL A 370 11.29 2.50 2.84
N GLU A 371 10.04 2.22 3.23
CA GLU A 371 9.65 0.90 3.73
C GLU A 371 9.95 -0.20 2.69
N ALA A 372 9.49 -0.02 1.44
CA ALA A 372 9.73 -0.97 0.35
C ALA A 372 11.22 -1.23 0.14
N THR A 373 12.04 -0.17 0.10
CA THR A 373 13.49 -0.26 -0.10
C THR A 373 14.17 -0.97 1.06
N SER A 374 13.76 -0.70 2.30
CA SER A 374 14.32 -1.36 3.48
C SER A 374 14.12 -2.89 3.50
N LYS A 375 13.06 -3.39 2.86
CA LYS A 375 12.76 -4.84 2.76
C LYS A 375 13.73 -5.59 1.86
N LEU A 376 14.50 -4.90 1.01
CA LEU A 376 15.55 -5.53 0.21
C LEU A 376 16.79 -5.89 1.05
N VAL A 377 17.05 -5.18 2.15
CA VAL A 377 18.11 -5.53 3.11
C VAL A 377 17.66 -6.75 3.91
N GLY A 378 18.41 -7.86 3.83
CA GLY A 378 17.94 -9.15 4.34
C GLY A 378 16.68 -9.66 3.60
N GLY A 379 16.51 -9.25 2.34
CA GLY A 379 15.36 -9.57 1.50
C GLY A 379 15.56 -10.82 0.64
N MET A 380 14.45 -11.35 0.12
CA MET A 380 14.39 -12.55 -0.71
C MET A 380 13.20 -12.44 -1.68
N ASP A 381 13.43 -12.82 -2.93
CA ASP A 381 12.36 -13.10 -3.89
C ASP A 381 11.81 -14.51 -3.66
N TYR A 382 10.50 -14.65 -3.70
CA TYR A 382 9.86 -15.95 -3.58
C TYR A 382 8.52 -16.01 -4.30
N THR A 383 8.07 -17.23 -4.56
CA THR A 383 6.80 -17.52 -5.23
C THR A 383 6.05 -18.60 -4.46
N PHE A 384 4.75 -18.74 -4.75
CA PHE A 384 3.95 -19.88 -4.25
C PHE A 384 4.16 -21.13 -5.12
N ALA A 385 5.42 -21.44 -5.46
CA ALA A 385 5.79 -22.56 -6.32
C ALA A 385 5.24 -23.90 -5.81
N LEU A 386 4.75 -24.72 -6.74
CA LEU A 386 4.34 -26.10 -6.46
C LEU A 386 5.46 -27.07 -6.86
N ARG A 387 5.53 -28.21 -6.18
CA ARG A 387 6.47 -29.29 -6.55
C ARG A 387 6.25 -29.68 -8.02
N GLY A 388 7.29 -29.52 -8.83
CA GLY A 388 7.28 -29.92 -10.25
C GLY A 388 6.72 -28.90 -11.22
N ASP A 389 6.40 -27.68 -10.78
CA ASP A 389 5.85 -26.64 -11.66
C ASP A 389 6.90 -25.76 -12.36
N GLY A 390 8.18 -25.95 -12.00
CA GLY A 390 9.33 -25.31 -12.64
C GLY A 390 9.61 -23.86 -12.21
N GLN A 391 8.87 -23.33 -11.23
CA GLN A 391 9.14 -21.99 -10.69
C GLN A 391 10.31 -21.99 -9.69
N THR A 392 11.03 -20.88 -9.61
CA THR A 392 11.99 -20.63 -8.52
C THR A 392 11.21 -20.34 -7.24
N ALA A 393 11.38 -21.20 -6.23
CA ALA A 393 10.67 -21.06 -4.96
C ALA A 393 11.16 -19.84 -4.17
N THR A 394 12.48 -19.69 -4.04
CA THR A 394 13.14 -18.65 -3.24
C THR A 394 14.49 -18.26 -3.84
N GLU A 395 14.85 -16.98 -3.78
CA GLU A 395 16.15 -16.44 -4.20
C GLU A 395 16.51 -15.23 -3.33
N ILE A 396 17.60 -15.29 -2.57
CA ILE A 396 18.06 -14.17 -1.73
C ILE A 396 18.40 -12.98 -2.64
N VAL A 397 18.01 -11.77 -2.26
CA VAL A 397 18.35 -10.55 -3.00
C VAL A 397 19.88 -10.44 -3.11
N ALA A 398 20.38 -10.18 -4.31
CA ALA A 398 21.82 -10.18 -4.58
C ALA A 398 22.58 -9.25 -3.61
N PRO A 399 23.78 -9.63 -3.12
CA PRO A 399 24.48 -8.87 -2.08
C PRO A 399 24.74 -7.39 -2.41
N ALA A 400 25.04 -7.09 -3.67
CA ALA A 400 25.23 -5.71 -4.13
C ALA A 400 23.93 -4.90 -4.09
N GLU A 401 22.79 -5.53 -4.38
CA GLU A 401 21.47 -4.90 -4.36
C GLU A 401 21.02 -4.60 -2.91
N GLN A 402 21.33 -5.48 -1.96
CA GLN A 402 21.06 -5.22 -0.53
C GLN A 402 21.84 -3.99 -0.02
N ARG A 403 23.14 -3.88 -0.35
CA ARG A 403 23.96 -2.71 0.01
C ARG A 403 23.48 -1.44 -0.69
N ARG A 404 23.03 -1.54 -1.95
CA ARG A 404 22.43 -0.44 -2.70
C ARG A 404 21.14 0.05 -2.02
N ALA A 405 20.32 -0.87 -1.51
CA ALA A 405 19.10 -0.54 -0.78
C ALA A 405 19.40 0.18 0.54
N LEU A 406 20.36 -0.34 1.33
CA LEU A 406 20.80 0.31 2.57
C LEU A 406 21.29 1.74 2.31
N ALA A 407 22.15 1.92 1.31
CA ALA A 407 22.66 3.24 0.94
C ALA A 407 21.54 4.21 0.50
N ALA A 408 20.54 3.73 -0.23
CA ALA A 408 19.41 4.55 -0.66
C ALA A 408 18.51 4.97 0.50
N VAL A 409 18.25 4.10 1.48
CA VAL A 409 17.52 4.46 2.71
C VAL A 409 18.33 5.48 3.53
N LEU A 410 19.62 5.24 3.76
CA LEU A 410 20.46 6.18 4.51
C LEU A 410 20.60 7.54 3.83
N ALA A 411 20.52 7.60 2.49
CA ALA A 411 20.50 8.86 1.77
C ALA A 411 19.27 9.73 2.11
N THR A 412 18.15 9.16 2.56
CA THR A 412 16.98 9.95 2.97
C THR A 412 17.14 10.62 4.32
N LEU A 413 18.14 10.20 5.12
CA LEU A 413 18.40 10.71 6.47
C LEU A 413 19.34 11.92 6.48
N LYS A 414 19.91 12.31 5.34
CA LYS A 414 20.86 13.42 5.28
C LYS A 414 20.19 14.75 5.69
N PRO A 415 20.88 15.61 6.45
CA PRO A 415 20.30 16.88 6.89
C PRO A 415 19.79 17.78 5.76
N ASP A 416 20.46 17.82 4.60
CA ASP A 416 20.03 18.60 3.44
C ASP A 416 18.75 18.07 2.77
N VAL A 417 18.44 16.78 2.97
CA VAL A 417 17.22 16.13 2.50
C VAL A 417 16.05 16.38 3.47
N LEU A 418 16.34 16.39 4.78
CA LEU A 418 15.35 16.56 5.85
C LEU A 418 15.02 18.03 6.14
N ALA A 419 15.93 18.96 5.89
CA ALA A 419 15.73 20.38 6.15
C ALA A 419 14.57 20.98 5.35
N LEU A 420 13.77 21.80 6.02
CA LEU A 420 12.79 22.67 5.38
C LEU A 420 13.43 24.01 4.99
N PRO A 421 13.05 24.63 3.86
CA PRO A 421 13.55 25.95 3.48
C PRO A 421 13.21 27.01 4.55
N GLU A 422 14.18 27.87 4.90
CA GLU A 422 13.96 28.95 5.88
C GLU A 422 12.78 29.89 5.54
N PRO A 423 12.54 30.27 4.27
CA PRO A 423 11.37 31.07 3.91
C PRO A 423 10.05 30.37 4.27
N LEU A 424 9.98 29.04 4.16
CA LEU A 424 8.80 28.27 4.53
C LEU A 424 8.60 28.26 6.04
N LEU A 425 9.66 28.08 6.83
CA LEU A 425 9.57 28.12 8.29
C LEU A 425 9.03 29.46 8.82
N LYS A 426 9.42 30.57 8.19
CA LYS A 426 8.91 31.92 8.52
C LYS A 426 7.44 32.13 8.13
N MET A 427 6.93 31.32 7.20
CA MET A 427 5.58 31.44 6.65
C MET A 427 4.51 30.72 7.48
N ILE A 428 4.88 29.80 8.36
CA ILE A 428 3.94 28.99 9.15
C ILE A 428 3.78 29.59 10.56
N PRO A 429 2.75 30.43 10.82
CA PRO A 429 2.48 30.94 12.16
C PRO A 429 1.86 29.86 13.07
N PRO A 430 1.78 30.10 14.40
CA PRO A 430 0.92 29.32 15.28
C PRO A 430 -0.52 29.23 14.74
N ARG A 431 -1.19 28.12 15.02
CA ARG A 431 -2.56 27.92 14.56
C ARG A 431 -3.55 28.87 15.25
N PRO A 432 -4.52 29.46 14.52
CA PRO A 432 -5.57 30.28 15.12
C PRO A 432 -6.59 29.43 15.91
N PRO A 433 -7.45 30.06 16.74
CA PRO A 433 -8.56 29.36 17.40
C PRO A 433 -9.39 28.54 16.40
N ASP A 434 -9.88 27.38 16.83
CA ASP A 434 -10.65 26.41 16.03
C ASP A 434 -9.89 25.68 14.90
N TYR A 435 -8.58 25.91 14.76
CA TYR A 435 -7.70 25.17 13.85
C TYR A 435 -6.74 24.28 14.64
N GLU A 436 -7.25 23.22 15.27
CA GLU A 436 -6.42 22.37 16.12
C GLU A 436 -5.51 21.41 15.33
N ARG A 437 -4.35 21.07 15.91
CA ARG A 437 -3.52 19.96 15.42
C ARG A 437 -4.14 18.63 15.85
N GLY A 438 -4.49 17.79 14.88
CA GLY A 438 -4.88 16.39 15.09
C GLY A 438 -3.79 15.37 14.78
N ARG A 439 -4.18 14.09 14.69
CA ARG A 439 -3.30 12.93 14.41
C ARG A 439 -2.52 12.97 13.10
N GLU A 440 -2.94 13.81 12.16
CA GLU A 440 -2.36 13.91 10.81
C GLU A 440 -1.20 14.94 10.77
N HIS A 441 -0.78 15.51 11.91
CA HIS A 441 0.32 16.46 12.02
C HIS A 441 1.52 15.85 12.74
N PHE A 442 2.70 16.44 12.54
CA PHE A 442 3.89 16.08 13.30
C PHE A 442 3.70 16.32 14.81
N LYS A 443 4.33 15.48 15.62
CA LYS A 443 4.37 15.66 17.07
C LYS A 443 5.41 16.74 17.39
N LEU A 444 4.93 17.95 17.67
CA LEU A 444 5.79 19.11 17.93
C LEU A 444 6.20 19.22 19.41
N HIS A 445 7.44 19.66 19.65
CA HIS A 445 7.99 19.92 20.98
C HIS A 445 7.98 21.41 21.36
N THR A 446 7.81 22.30 20.38
CA THR A 446 7.91 23.77 20.55
C THR A 446 6.56 24.50 20.61
N ARG A 447 5.49 23.83 21.03
CA ARG A 447 4.13 24.41 21.02
C ARG A 447 4.08 25.79 21.72
N PRO A 448 3.34 26.79 21.17
CA PRO A 448 2.37 26.67 20.08
C PRO A 448 2.95 26.84 18.66
N VAL A 449 4.23 27.24 18.53
CA VAL A 449 4.87 27.47 17.22
C VAL A 449 5.11 26.16 16.47
N PHE A 450 5.38 26.27 15.17
CA PHE A 450 5.79 25.12 14.37
C PHE A 450 7.21 24.67 14.77
N ASP A 451 7.41 23.37 14.87
CA ASP A 451 8.69 22.76 15.21
C ASP A 451 9.43 22.37 13.93
N ALA A 452 10.56 23.02 13.67
CA ALA A 452 11.36 22.78 12.46
C ALA A 452 12.07 21.43 12.46
N LEU A 453 12.25 20.79 13.63
CA LEU A 453 12.96 19.51 13.78
C LEU A 453 12.01 18.31 13.79
N ALA A 454 10.77 18.48 14.27
CA ALA A 454 9.78 17.40 14.34
C ALA A 454 9.53 16.65 13.00
N PRO A 455 9.51 17.30 11.81
CA PRO A 455 9.42 16.58 10.55
C PRO A 455 10.61 15.64 10.31
N ALA A 456 11.83 16.11 10.61
CA ALA A 456 13.06 15.33 10.45
C ALA A 456 13.07 14.13 11.39
N GLU A 457 12.69 14.32 12.66
CA GLU A 457 12.53 13.25 13.66
C GLU A 457 11.54 12.18 13.15
N ALA A 458 10.37 12.60 12.67
CA ALA A 458 9.34 11.67 12.18
C ALA A 458 9.79 10.88 10.95
N ALA A 459 10.50 11.51 10.00
CA ALA A 459 11.03 10.83 8.83
C ALA A 459 12.16 9.87 9.19
N ALA A 460 13.06 10.27 10.10
CA ALA A 460 14.15 9.44 10.58
C ALA A 460 13.63 8.20 11.32
N GLN A 461 12.69 8.39 12.26
CA GLN A 461 12.05 7.28 12.98
C GLN A 461 11.34 6.33 12.03
N HIS A 462 10.66 6.87 11.01
CA HIS A 462 9.96 6.04 10.02
C HIS A 462 10.93 5.18 9.21
N ALA A 463 12.12 5.66 8.88
CA ALA A 463 13.11 4.91 8.11
C ALA A 463 13.87 3.90 8.97
N LEU A 464 14.39 4.33 10.13
CA LEU A 464 15.27 3.54 10.97
C LEU A 464 14.54 2.39 11.65
N GLN A 465 13.27 2.55 12.03
CA GLN A 465 12.48 1.44 12.60
C GLN A 465 12.45 0.20 11.70
N PHE A 466 12.54 0.36 10.37
CA PHE A 466 12.61 -0.78 9.46
C PHE A 466 14.03 -1.35 9.41
N LEU A 467 15.07 -0.53 9.32
CA LEU A 467 16.45 -1.05 9.32
C LEU A 467 16.80 -1.82 10.61
N PHE A 468 16.25 -1.41 11.75
CA PHE A 468 16.42 -2.06 13.06
C PHE A 468 15.36 -3.14 13.38
N ASN A 469 14.56 -3.58 12.41
CA ASN A 469 13.55 -4.61 12.64
C ASN A 469 14.19 -5.98 13.01
N PRO A 470 13.68 -6.67 14.07
CA PRO A 470 14.30 -7.89 14.57
C PRO A 470 14.25 -9.08 13.60
N GLU A 471 13.16 -9.27 12.85
CA GLU A 471 13.08 -10.37 11.88
C GLU A 471 14.06 -10.17 10.72
N ARG A 472 14.26 -8.93 10.27
CA ARG A 472 15.25 -8.57 9.25
C ARG A 472 16.68 -8.76 9.77
N ALA A 473 16.96 -8.33 11.00
CA ALA A 473 18.26 -8.52 11.63
C ALA A 473 18.61 -10.02 11.74
N ALA A 474 17.65 -10.86 12.12
CA ALA A 474 17.85 -12.31 12.16
C ALA A 474 18.16 -12.90 10.78
N ARG A 475 17.50 -12.43 9.72
CA ARG A 475 17.81 -12.85 8.34
C ARG A 475 19.18 -12.40 7.87
N LEU A 476 19.68 -11.23 8.27
CA LEU A 476 21.05 -10.81 7.94
C LEU A 476 22.08 -11.79 8.52
N VAL A 477 21.88 -12.22 9.77
CA VAL A 477 22.72 -13.27 10.40
C VAL A 477 22.63 -14.58 9.60
N GLU A 478 21.43 -15.05 9.28
CA GLU A 478 21.21 -16.31 8.55
C GLU A 478 21.78 -16.28 7.12
N PHE A 479 21.47 -15.24 6.35
CA PHE A 479 21.86 -15.13 4.94
C PHE A 479 23.38 -14.96 4.79
N HIS A 480 24.03 -14.25 5.72
CA HIS A 480 25.48 -14.14 5.76
C HIS A 480 26.13 -15.48 6.14
N ALA A 481 25.57 -16.22 7.10
CA ALA A 481 26.08 -17.55 7.47
C ALA A 481 25.99 -18.55 6.31
N LEU A 482 24.97 -18.44 5.45
CA LEU A 482 24.83 -19.26 4.24
C LEU A 482 25.78 -18.85 3.10
N ASN A 483 25.97 -17.55 2.90
CA ASN A 483 26.93 -16.99 1.94
C ASN A 483 27.50 -15.68 2.47
N ALA A 484 28.81 -15.69 2.79
CA ALA A 484 29.53 -14.55 3.36
C ALA A 484 29.57 -13.30 2.44
N GLU A 485 29.19 -13.41 1.16
CA GLU A 485 29.04 -12.24 0.30
C GLU A 485 27.84 -11.35 0.69
N ASN A 486 26.78 -11.95 1.24
CA ASN A 486 25.62 -11.20 1.77
C ASN A 486 26.06 -10.28 2.93
N PRO A 487 25.41 -9.13 3.14
CA PRO A 487 25.75 -8.25 4.26
C PRO A 487 25.47 -8.94 5.60
N ALA A 488 26.43 -8.84 6.54
CA ALA A 488 26.24 -9.24 7.92
C ALA A 488 25.40 -8.20 8.69
N LEU A 489 24.88 -8.55 9.88
CA LEU A 489 24.15 -7.59 10.71
C LEU A 489 25.07 -6.48 11.21
N GLU A 490 26.28 -6.84 11.63
CA GLU A 490 27.37 -5.96 12.03
C GLU A 490 27.62 -4.91 10.95
N GLU A 491 27.82 -5.34 9.69
CA GLU A 491 28.04 -4.44 8.55
C GLU A 491 26.91 -3.41 8.41
N VAL A 492 25.65 -3.84 8.55
CA VAL A 492 24.50 -2.94 8.45
C VAL A 492 24.46 -1.94 9.60
N LEU A 493 24.66 -2.39 10.85
CA LEU A 493 24.65 -1.53 12.04
C LEU A 493 25.81 -0.52 12.02
N GLU A 494 27.02 -0.98 11.70
CA GLU A 494 28.20 -0.13 11.53
C GLU A 494 27.97 0.92 10.43
N THR A 495 27.36 0.54 9.31
CA THR A 495 27.05 1.46 8.21
C THR A 495 26.01 2.52 8.62
N ILE A 496 25.01 2.14 9.41
CA ILE A 496 24.05 3.10 9.98
C ILE A 496 24.77 4.07 10.91
N LEU A 497 25.56 3.58 11.87
CA LEU A 497 26.31 4.41 12.81
C LEU A 497 27.36 5.28 12.10
N ALA A 498 27.95 4.80 11.01
CA ALA A 498 28.84 5.57 10.15
C ALA A 498 28.12 6.75 9.50
N ALA A 499 26.89 6.55 9.03
CA ALA A 499 26.07 7.58 8.38
C ALA A 499 25.40 8.56 9.36
N THR A 500 25.33 8.22 10.65
CA THR A 500 24.74 9.04 11.72
C THR A 500 25.85 9.53 12.66
N TRP A 501 25.98 8.93 13.84
CA TRP A 501 26.87 9.35 14.93
C TRP A 501 28.32 9.57 14.52
N LYS A 502 28.88 8.70 13.66
CA LYS A 502 30.30 8.77 13.29
C LYS A 502 30.59 9.73 12.12
N THR A 503 29.58 10.45 11.62
CA THR A 503 29.73 11.50 10.61
C THR A 503 29.85 12.87 11.27
N PRO A 504 30.84 13.73 10.94
CA PRO A 504 30.92 15.08 11.49
C PRO A 504 29.68 15.92 11.17
N HIS A 505 29.07 16.49 12.21
CA HIS A 505 27.93 17.40 12.05
C HIS A 505 28.42 18.83 11.83
N GLY A 506 27.73 19.57 10.97
CA GLY A 506 27.95 21.01 10.81
C GLY A 506 27.34 21.82 11.95
N GLU A 507 27.47 23.14 11.91
CA GLU A 507 26.78 24.03 12.86
C GLU A 507 25.35 24.40 12.40
N GLY A 508 24.58 25.01 13.30
CA GLY A 508 23.25 25.55 12.99
C GLY A 508 22.18 24.49 12.77
N SER A 509 21.15 24.83 11.98
CA SER A 509 19.97 23.97 11.77
C SER A 509 20.33 22.59 11.19
N SER A 510 21.28 22.54 10.27
CA SER A 510 21.74 21.28 9.66
C SER A 510 22.38 20.35 10.70
N GLY A 511 23.21 20.89 11.60
CA GLY A 511 23.77 20.13 12.71
C GLY A 511 22.70 19.60 13.67
N GLN A 512 21.72 20.43 14.02
CA GLN A 512 20.62 20.01 14.91
C GLN A 512 19.74 18.92 14.29
N ILE A 513 19.50 18.97 12.97
CA ILE A 513 18.81 17.89 12.27
C ILE A 513 19.62 16.59 12.33
N ALA A 514 20.94 16.67 12.16
CA ALA A 514 21.79 15.49 12.27
C ALA A 514 21.72 14.87 13.68
N ASN A 515 21.85 15.68 14.73
CA ASN A 515 21.73 15.23 16.11
C ASN A 515 20.38 14.52 16.38
N VAL A 516 19.28 15.02 15.80
CA VAL A 516 17.97 14.36 15.91
C VAL A 516 17.99 12.97 15.27
N VAL A 517 18.60 12.83 14.09
CA VAL A 517 18.75 11.53 13.41
C VAL A 517 19.62 10.57 14.24
N ASP A 518 20.69 11.07 14.85
CA ASP A 518 21.59 10.29 15.70
C ASP A 518 20.84 9.73 16.91
N MET A 519 20.03 10.55 17.57
CA MET A 519 19.23 10.12 18.72
C MET A 519 18.20 9.06 18.34
N VAL A 520 17.55 9.19 17.19
CA VAL A 520 16.64 8.16 16.67
C VAL A 520 17.40 6.84 16.44
N ALA A 521 18.57 6.89 15.79
CA ALA A 521 19.38 5.70 15.55
C ALA A 521 19.83 5.02 16.84
N LEU A 522 20.22 5.79 17.85
CA LEU A 522 20.56 5.27 19.18
C LEU A 522 19.36 4.58 19.83
N TYR A 523 18.18 5.20 19.83
CA TYR A 523 17.00 4.62 20.45
C TYR A 523 16.52 3.35 19.75
N ASP A 524 16.56 3.29 18.43
CA ASP A 524 16.20 2.08 17.69
C ASP A 524 17.24 0.96 17.90
N LEU A 525 18.53 1.27 18.01
CA LEU A 525 19.57 0.30 18.36
C LEU A 525 19.38 -0.24 19.79
N MET A 526 19.08 0.63 20.75
CA MET A 526 18.73 0.24 22.12
C MET A 526 17.48 -0.64 22.15
N ALA A 527 16.46 -0.31 21.36
CA ALA A 527 15.24 -1.09 21.25
C ALA A 527 15.53 -2.49 20.69
N LEU A 528 16.37 -2.62 19.66
CA LEU A 528 16.79 -3.90 19.09
C LEU A 528 17.57 -4.75 20.11
N ALA A 529 18.52 -4.16 20.82
CA ALA A 529 19.33 -4.82 21.85
C ALA A 529 18.51 -5.33 23.05
N ALA A 530 17.38 -4.69 23.34
CA ALA A 530 16.43 -5.03 24.39
C ALA A 530 15.20 -5.82 23.90
N ASN A 531 15.14 -6.20 22.63
CA ASN A 531 13.96 -6.83 22.06
C ASN A 531 13.87 -8.32 22.43
N ASP A 532 12.90 -8.70 23.26
CA ASP A 532 12.69 -10.10 23.69
C ASP A 532 12.28 -11.03 22.54
N HIS A 533 11.78 -10.49 21.42
CA HIS A 533 11.44 -11.26 20.21
C HIS A 533 12.59 -11.38 19.21
N ALA A 534 13.69 -10.64 19.39
CA ALA A 534 14.91 -10.85 18.60
C ALA A 534 15.61 -12.16 19.02
N SER A 535 16.43 -12.74 18.13
CA SER A 535 17.29 -13.87 18.51
C SER A 535 18.38 -13.43 19.49
N ASP A 536 18.97 -14.39 20.21
CA ASP A 536 20.08 -14.13 21.11
C ASP A 536 21.27 -13.51 20.37
N GLU A 537 21.58 -14.00 19.17
CA GLU A 537 22.64 -13.47 18.32
C GLU A 537 22.39 -12.01 17.92
N VAL A 538 21.16 -11.67 17.50
CA VAL A 538 20.80 -10.29 17.14
C VAL A 538 20.95 -9.35 18.35
N ARG A 539 20.46 -9.77 19.53
CA ARG A 539 20.63 -8.97 20.76
C ARG A 539 22.09 -8.82 21.14
N ALA A 540 22.89 -9.87 21.02
CA ALA A 540 24.31 -9.84 21.35
C ALA A 540 25.08 -8.87 20.44
N ILE A 541 24.85 -8.94 19.13
CA ILE A 541 25.46 -8.04 18.14
C ILE A 541 25.02 -6.59 18.39
N ALA A 542 23.73 -6.33 18.58
CA ALA A 542 23.23 -4.98 18.86
C ALA A 542 23.78 -4.39 20.18
N ARG A 543 23.97 -5.22 21.22
CA ARG A 543 24.61 -4.79 22.48
C ARG A 543 26.09 -4.48 22.30
N LEU A 544 26.80 -5.29 21.51
CA LEU A 544 28.19 -5.02 21.17
C LEU A 544 28.33 -3.66 20.47
N GLU A 545 27.49 -3.38 19.48
CA GLU A 545 27.48 -2.09 18.78
C GLU A 545 27.17 -0.90 19.70
N LEU A 546 26.29 -1.09 20.70
CA LEU A 546 26.04 -0.07 21.73
C LEU A 546 27.28 0.18 22.60
N ASP A 547 27.95 -0.88 23.05
CA ASP A 547 29.16 -0.79 23.85
C ASP A 547 30.29 -0.11 23.06
N GLU A 548 30.42 -0.42 21.77
CA GLU A 548 31.37 0.22 20.87
C GLU A 548 31.07 1.68 20.61
N LEU A 549 29.79 2.03 20.40
CA LEU A 549 29.37 3.43 20.28
C LEU A 549 29.64 4.21 21.57
N HIS A 550 29.35 3.62 22.73
CA HIS A 550 29.66 4.21 24.04
C HIS A 550 31.17 4.43 24.22
N GLY A 551 31.99 3.44 23.85
CA GLY A 551 33.45 3.57 23.86
C GLY A 551 33.94 4.67 22.91
N TRP A 552 33.36 4.77 21.71
CA TRP A 552 33.67 5.79 20.71
C TRP A 552 33.33 7.21 21.17
N LEU A 553 32.23 7.38 21.92
CA LEU A 553 31.81 8.67 22.50
C LEU A 553 32.74 9.12 23.65
N ASN A 554 33.31 8.16 24.39
CA ASN A 554 34.21 8.41 25.51
C ASN A 554 35.71 8.50 25.12
N ALA A 555 36.06 8.22 23.86
CA ALA A 555 37.44 8.30 23.39
C ALA A 555 37.98 9.76 23.40
N PRO A 556 39.28 9.98 23.66
CA PRO A 556 39.87 11.33 23.69
C PRO A 556 39.59 12.14 22.41
N LEU A 557 39.04 13.34 22.61
CA LEU A 557 38.49 14.24 21.58
C LEU A 557 39.57 14.81 20.63
N ALA A 558 40.04 14.03 19.65
CA ALA A 558 40.76 14.59 18.51
C ALA A 558 39.77 15.15 17.47
N GLY A 559 39.17 16.31 17.76
CA GLY A 559 38.43 17.10 16.76
C GLY A 559 36.90 16.98 16.68
N ARG A 560 36.20 16.55 17.74
CA ARG A 560 34.72 16.61 17.83
C ARG A 560 34.23 17.76 18.71
N GLN A 561 33.06 18.32 18.42
CA GLN A 561 32.42 19.34 19.27
C GLN A 561 32.01 18.70 20.61
N ALA A 562 32.73 19.04 21.68
CA ALA A 562 32.76 18.30 22.94
C ALA A 562 31.49 18.31 23.82
N ILE A 563 30.47 19.11 23.52
CA ILE A 563 29.40 19.40 24.50
C ILE A 563 28.03 18.80 24.12
N SER A 564 27.72 18.68 22.83
CA SER A 564 26.43 18.14 22.35
C SER A 564 26.37 16.63 22.56
N ASP A 565 27.37 15.91 22.04
CA ASP A 565 27.28 14.45 21.88
C ASP A 565 27.47 13.71 23.21
N GLN A 566 28.24 14.29 24.14
CA GLN A 566 28.46 13.71 25.48
C GLN A 566 27.25 13.86 26.41
N ALA A 567 26.45 14.92 26.25
CA ALA A 567 25.25 15.16 27.07
C ALA A 567 24.13 14.13 26.83
N HIS A 568 24.20 13.39 25.72
CA HIS A 568 23.25 12.34 25.37
C HIS A 568 23.64 10.96 25.94
N VAL A 569 24.84 10.83 26.50
CA VAL A 569 25.40 9.58 27.05
C VAL A 569 25.44 9.59 28.58
N SER A 570 25.41 10.78 29.19
CA SER A 570 25.32 10.99 30.65
C SER A 570 23.89 10.84 31.14
#